data_AF-A0A537DBU6-F1
#
_entry.id   AF-A0A537DBU6-F1
#
_cell.length_a   1.000
_cell.length_b   1.000
_cell.length_c   1.000
_cell.angle_alpha   90.00
_cell.angle_beta   90.00
_cell.angle_gamma   90.00
#
_symmetry.space_group_name_H-M   'P 1'
#
loop_
_entity.id
_entity.type
_entity.pdbx_description
1 polymer ?
#
loop_
_entity_poly.entity_id
_entity_poly.type
_entity_poly.pdbx_seq_one_letter_code
_entity_poly.pdbx_strand_id
1 'polypeptide(L)'
;MKRLKEQDILQLLDSDRPVLDVGSGGGIFPSVPRGDICVDIDIPSRTVPSNFVRSDASHLPFRSGAFSLVIAFNVLEHVESPRACIVEFLRVGAKVVCRQDKFLHIPMWATPEHLWLQLPGFRFLPFPRTRLGIRLSVWLRSFVLGKSRFAVLVRKLPLWRNWAYYQVWPDI
;
A
#
# COMPACT_ATOMS: atom_id res chain seq x y z
N MET A 1 9.02 8.55 -11.97
CA MET A 1 7.71 8.60 -11.25
C MET A 1 7.13 10.00 -11.24
N LYS A 2 5.83 10.13 -10.99
CA LYS A 2 5.15 11.42 -10.75
C LYS A 2 4.29 11.32 -9.49
N ARG A 3 4.36 12.32 -8.60
CA ARG A 3 3.47 12.41 -7.43
C ARG A 3 2.08 12.86 -7.87
N LEU A 4 1.04 12.21 -7.35
CA LEU A 4 -0.37 12.46 -7.67
C LEU A 4 -1.12 13.05 -6.46
N LYS A 5 -2.16 13.82 -6.74
CA LYS A 5 -3.20 14.21 -5.78
C LYS A 5 -4.27 13.12 -5.74
N GLU A 6 -5.04 13.09 -4.66
CA GLU A 6 -6.12 12.11 -4.49
C GLU A 6 -7.21 12.21 -5.58
N GLN A 7 -7.53 13.42 -6.03
CA GLN A 7 -8.46 13.64 -7.15
C GLN A 7 -7.98 13.00 -8.45
N ASP A 8 -6.65 12.99 -8.69
CA ASP A 8 -6.07 12.35 -9.87
C ASP A 8 -6.29 10.83 -9.83
N ILE A 9 -6.36 10.24 -8.63
CA ILE A 9 -6.60 8.80 -8.46
C ILE A 9 -8.03 8.44 -8.83
N LEU A 10 -9.01 9.23 -8.37
CA LEU A 10 -10.42 8.99 -8.69
C LEU A 10 -10.67 9.02 -10.20
N GLN A 11 -10.02 9.94 -10.92
CA GLN A 11 -10.10 10.01 -12.38
C GLN A 11 -9.43 8.80 -13.06
N LEU A 12 -8.38 8.23 -12.47
CA LEU A 12 -7.72 7.05 -13.03
C LEU A 12 -8.52 5.76 -12.79
N LEU A 13 -9.28 5.69 -11.70
CA LEU A 13 -10.17 4.58 -11.40
C LEU A 13 -11.37 4.52 -12.35
N ASP A 14 -11.76 5.66 -12.94
CA ASP A 14 -12.78 5.74 -13.98
C ASP A 14 -12.18 5.33 -15.33
N SER A 15 -12.17 4.03 -15.62
CA SER A 15 -11.56 3.47 -16.83
C SER A 15 -12.46 2.42 -17.49
N ASP A 16 -12.49 2.43 -18.83
CA ASP A 16 -13.21 1.43 -19.65
C ASP A 16 -12.60 0.01 -19.58
N ARG A 17 -11.45 -0.15 -18.93
CA ARG A 17 -10.75 -1.43 -18.76
C ARG A 17 -10.57 -1.71 -17.26
N PRO A 18 -10.46 -2.99 -16.86
CA PRO A 18 -10.45 -3.36 -15.46
C PRO A 18 -9.24 -2.79 -14.72
N VAL A 19 -9.49 -2.41 -13.46
CA VAL A 19 -8.51 -1.98 -12.47
C VAL A 19 -8.14 -3.14 -11.56
N LEU A 20 -6.84 -3.33 -11.33
CA LEU A 20 -6.32 -4.30 -10.36
C LEU A 20 -5.95 -3.63 -9.04
N ASP A 21 -6.52 -4.08 -7.93
CA ASP A 21 -6.16 -3.68 -6.56
C ASP A 21 -5.27 -4.75 -5.91
N VAL A 22 -3.96 -4.47 -5.85
CA VAL A 22 -2.97 -5.36 -5.22
C VAL A 22 -2.81 -5.01 -3.75
N GLY A 23 -2.80 -6.03 -2.90
CA GLY A 23 -2.80 -5.86 -1.45
C GLY A 23 -4.12 -5.28 -0.95
N SER A 24 -5.24 -5.77 -1.49
CA SER A 24 -6.58 -5.29 -1.15
C SER A 24 -6.94 -5.48 0.33
N GLY A 25 -6.11 -6.21 1.08
CA GLY A 25 -6.24 -6.49 2.49
C GLY A 25 -6.72 -7.92 2.73
N GLY A 26 -6.18 -8.52 3.78
CA GLY A 26 -6.42 -9.88 4.23
C GLY A 26 -5.75 -10.10 5.60
N GLY A 27 -6.02 -11.25 6.22
CA GLY A 27 -5.39 -11.59 7.50
C GLY A 27 -5.73 -10.62 8.64
N ILE A 28 -4.74 -9.84 9.09
CA ILE A 28 -4.85 -8.90 10.22
C ILE A 28 -5.46 -7.54 9.84
N PHE A 29 -5.48 -7.19 8.55
CA PHE A 29 -6.03 -5.94 8.05
C PHE A 29 -7.41 -6.15 7.41
N PRO A 30 -8.34 -5.20 7.55
CA PRO A 30 -9.62 -5.29 6.85
C PRO A 30 -9.40 -5.23 5.35
N SER A 31 -10.06 -6.12 4.61
CA SER A 31 -10.14 -6.03 3.16
C SER A 31 -10.96 -4.79 2.79
N VAL A 32 -10.41 -3.94 1.92
CA VAL A 32 -11.07 -2.74 1.41
C VAL A 32 -10.86 -2.75 -0.11
N PRO A 33 -11.74 -3.41 -0.87
CA PRO A 33 -11.59 -3.52 -2.32
C PRO A 33 -11.74 -2.15 -2.98
N ARG A 34 -10.81 -1.80 -3.87
CA ARG A 34 -10.76 -0.51 -4.58
C ARG A 34 -10.73 -0.63 -6.10
N GLY A 35 -10.58 -1.84 -6.63
CA GLY A 35 -10.56 -2.14 -8.06
C GLY A 35 -11.56 -3.24 -8.41
N ASP A 36 -11.71 -3.49 -9.71
CA ASP A 36 -12.61 -4.52 -10.24
C ASP A 36 -12.15 -5.93 -9.89
N ILE A 37 -10.82 -6.13 -9.82
CA ILE A 37 -10.16 -7.37 -9.39
C ILE A 37 -9.29 -7.04 -8.18
N CYS A 38 -9.38 -7.86 -7.14
CA CYS A 38 -8.61 -7.69 -5.90
C CYS A 38 -7.63 -8.85 -5.73
N VAL A 39 -6.39 -8.55 -5.37
CA VAL A 39 -5.34 -9.53 -5.10
C VAL A 39 -4.77 -9.32 -3.72
N ASP A 40 -4.57 -10.41 -2.99
CA ASP A 40 -3.79 -10.43 -1.76
C ASP A 40 -3.21 -11.83 -1.53
N ILE A 41 -2.11 -11.94 -0.79
CA ILE A 41 -1.55 -13.26 -0.41
C ILE A 41 -2.39 -13.91 0.70
N ASP A 42 -3.01 -13.06 1.53
CA ASP A 42 -3.87 -13.45 2.63
C ASP A 42 -5.33 -13.41 2.21
N ILE A 43 -6.09 -14.44 2.59
CA ILE A 43 -7.53 -14.48 2.31
C ILE A 43 -8.26 -13.60 3.36
N PRO A 44 -9.15 -12.68 2.94
CA PRO A 44 -9.99 -11.93 3.87
C PRO A 44 -10.81 -12.84 4.79
N SER A 45 -10.74 -12.62 6.10
CA SER A 45 -11.39 -13.48 7.11
C SER A 45 -12.91 -13.23 7.27
N ARG A 46 -13.42 -12.11 6.75
CA ARG A 46 -14.83 -11.70 6.90
C ARG A 46 -15.61 -11.79 5.59
N THR A 47 -15.24 -10.95 4.64
CA THR A 47 -15.92 -10.84 3.35
C THR A 47 -14.86 -10.84 2.27
N VAL A 48 -14.87 -11.87 1.46
CA VAL A 48 -13.99 -11.99 0.29
C VAL A 48 -14.67 -11.27 -0.87
N PRO A 49 -13.99 -10.31 -1.55
CA PRO A 49 -14.53 -9.71 -2.76
C PRO A 49 -14.89 -10.77 -3.80
N SER A 50 -15.95 -10.56 -4.57
CA SER A 50 -16.40 -11.53 -5.58
C SER A 50 -15.32 -11.86 -6.62
N ASN A 51 -14.47 -10.88 -6.95
CA ASN A 51 -13.36 -11.01 -7.90
C ASN A 51 -12.01 -11.00 -7.16
N PHE A 52 -11.88 -11.87 -6.15
CA PHE A 52 -10.64 -12.00 -5.38
C PHE A 52 -9.74 -13.11 -5.94
N VAL A 53 -8.45 -12.81 -6.06
CA VAL A 53 -7.41 -13.76 -6.48
C VAL A 53 -6.33 -13.81 -5.41
N ARG A 54 -6.13 -14.99 -4.82
CA ARG A 54 -5.02 -15.20 -3.89
C ARG A 54 -3.71 -15.35 -4.65
N SER A 55 -2.79 -14.42 -4.48
CA SER A 55 -1.49 -14.47 -5.16
C SER A 55 -0.42 -13.59 -4.50
N ASP A 56 0.84 -13.91 -4.76
CA ASP A 56 1.99 -13.09 -4.40
C ASP A 56 2.12 -11.89 -5.36
N ALA A 57 2.33 -10.69 -4.81
CA ALA A 57 2.41 -9.45 -5.58
C ALA A 57 3.58 -9.41 -6.59
N SER A 58 4.61 -10.25 -6.43
CA SER A 58 5.72 -10.40 -7.36
C SER A 58 5.48 -11.43 -8.47
N HIS A 59 4.38 -12.20 -8.42
CA HIS A 59 4.04 -13.25 -9.38
C HIS A 59 2.53 -13.27 -9.67
N LEU A 60 2.04 -12.21 -10.30
CA LEU A 60 0.61 -12.03 -10.56
C LEU A 60 0.13 -12.95 -11.69
N PRO A 61 -0.98 -13.69 -11.50
CA PRO A 61 -1.45 -14.73 -12.43
C PRO A 61 -2.26 -14.14 -13.60
N PHE A 62 -1.81 -13.01 -14.13
CA PHE A 62 -2.47 -12.31 -15.23
C PHE A 62 -1.52 -12.13 -16.40
N ARG A 63 -2.08 -12.09 -17.61
CA ARG A 63 -1.34 -11.74 -18.82
C ARG A 63 -0.82 -10.30 -18.76
N SER A 64 0.23 -10.02 -19.53
CA SER A 64 0.76 -8.67 -19.65
C SER A 64 -0.29 -7.71 -20.24
N GLY A 65 -0.35 -6.48 -19.74
CA GLY A 65 -1.29 -5.44 -20.18
C GLY A 65 -2.77 -5.75 -19.96
N ALA A 66 -3.10 -6.71 -19.09
CA ALA A 66 -4.49 -7.09 -18.77
C ALA A 66 -5.32 -5.93 -18.19
N PHE A 67 -4.69 -5.00 -17.48
CA PHE A 67 -5.37 -3.93 -16.75
C PHE A 67 -5.02 -2.55 -17.31
N SER A 68 -5.96 -1.62 -17.27
CA SER A 68 -5.66 -0.19 -17.54
C SER A 68 -4.85 0.44 -16.41
N LEU A 69 -5.13 0.01 -15.18
CA LEU A 69 -4.54 0.54 -13.96
C LEU A 69 -4.28 -0.58 -12.96
N VAL A 70 -3.10 -0.55 -12.35
CA VAL A 70 -2.77 -1.32 -11.15
C VAL A 70 -2.59 -0.34 -10.00
N ILE A 71 -3.29 -0.56 -8.90
CA ILE A 71 -3.10 0.16 -7.65
C ILE A 71 -2.47 -0.77 -6.62
N ALA A 72 -1.53 -0.24 -5.85
CA ALA A 72 -0.88 -0.95 -4.74
C ALA A 72 -0.69 0.01 -3.57
N PHE A 73 -1.59 -0.04 -2.60
CA PHE A 73 -1.65 0.94 -1.52
C PHE A 73 -1.15 0.37 -0.21
N ASN A 74 -0.01 0.89 0.27
CA ASN A 74 0.67 0.35 1.48
C ASN A 74 1.00 -1.14 1.36
N VAL A 75 1.57 -1.55 0.22
CA VAL A 75 1.92 -2.96 -0.07
C VAL A 75 3.42 -3.17 -0.02
N LEU A 76 4.19 -2.26 -0.64
CA LEU A 76 5.60 -2.46 -0.92
C LEU A 76 6.48 -2.50 0.34
N GLU A 77 5.99 -2.01 1.46
CA GLU A 77 6.63 -2.11 2.78
C GLU A 77 6.60 -3.53 3.36
N HIS A 78 5.68 -4.38 2.90
CA HIS A 78 5.45 -5.72 3.44
C HIS A 78 6.08 -6.84 2.60
N VAL A 79 6.44 -6.56 1.35
CA VAL A 79 6.93 -7.58 0.40
C VAL A 79 8.44 -7.75 0.49
N GLU A 80 8.92 -8.96 0.19
CA GLU A 80 10.36 -9.25 0.22
C GLU A 80 11.15 -8.50 -0.85
N SER A 81 10.58 -8.29 -2.03
CA SER A 81 11.23 -7.56 -3.12
C SER A 81 10.31 -6.51 -3.72
N PRO A 82 10.35 -5.26 -3.22
CA PRO A 82 9.53 -4.17 -3.74
C PRO A 82 9.75 -3.92 -5.24
N ARG A 83 11.00 -4.08 -5.70
CA ARG A 83 11.35 -3.93 -7.12
C ARG A 83 10.71 -5.01 -7.99
N ALA A 84 10.73 -6.28 -7.55
CA ALA A 84 10.09 -7.37 -8.29
C ALA A 84 8.57 -7.14 -8.41
N CYS A 85 7.93 -6.71 -7.32
CA CYS A 85 6.52 -6.34 -7.34
C CYS A 85 6.24 -5.18 -8.31
N ILE A 86 7.04 -4.11 -8.31
CA ILE A 86 6.86 -2.99 -9.24
C ILE A 86 6.99 -3.45 -10.70
N VAL A 87 7.98 -4.29 -11.01
CA VAL A 87 8.15 -4.86 -12.37
C VAL A 87 6.90 -5.66 -12.76
N GLU A 88 6.38 -6.46 -11.84
CA GLU A 88 5.19 -7.26 -12.09
C GLU A 88 3.92 -6.41 -12.27
N PHE A 89 3.78 -5.31 -11.50
CA PHE A 89 2.68 -4.35 -11.67
C PHE A 89 2.73 -3.68 -13.04
N LEU A 90 3.92 -3.27 -13.48
CA LEU A 90 4.15 -2.66 -14.79
C LEU A 90 3.93 -3.67 -15.93
N ARG A 91 4.16 -4.96 -15.69
CA ARG A 91 3.89 -6.02 -16.67
C ARG A 91 2.40 -6.15 -16.93
N VAL A 92 1.58 -6.23 -15.88
CA VAL A 92 0.14 -6.51 -16.01
C VAL A 92 -0.70 -5.25 -16.28
N GLY A 93 -0.21 -4.07 -15.91
CA GLY A 93 -0.93 -2.80 -16.01
C GLY A 93 -0.36 -1.82 -17.01
N ALA A 94 -1.23 -1.08 -17.71
CA ALA A 94 -0.81 0.04 -18.56
C ALA A 94 -0.36 1.27 -17.73
N LYS A 95 -0.94 1.48 -16.56
CA LYS A 95 -0.55 2.48 -15.56
C LYS A 95 -0.41 1.82 -14.20
N VAL A 96 0.53 2.29 -13.39
CA VAL A 96 0.73 1.80 -12.02
C VAL A 96 0.72 2.98 -11.06
N VAL A 97 -0.11 2.89 -10.02
CA VAL A 97 -0.13 3.86 -8.92
C VAL A 97 0.14 3.12 -7.62
N CYS A 98 1.21 3.51 -6.91
CA CYS A 98 1.44 3.04 -5.56
C CYS A 98 1.21 4.16 -4.54
N ARG A 99 0.79 3.77 -3.34
CA ARG A 99 0.67 4.68 -2.19
C ARG A 99 1.72 4.33 -1.15
N GLN A 100 2.47 5.32 -0.72
CA GLN A 100 3.44 5.20 0.37
C GLN A 100 2.95 5.96 1.60
N ASP A 101 3.38 5.49 2.77
CA ASP A 101 3.29 6.28 3.98
C ASP A 101 4.16 7.54 3.88
N LYS A 102 3.68 8.62 4.50
CA LYS A 102 4.49 9.83 4.64
C LYS A 102 5.47 9.65 5.79
N PHE A 103 6.61 10.34 5.70
CA PHE A 103 7.59 10.40 6.78
C PHE A 103 6.98 10.75 8.15
N LEU A 104 5.98 11.65 8.18
CA LEU A 104 5.32 12.07 9.42
C LEU A 104 4.27 11.08 9.94
N HIS A 105 3.89 10.06 9.17
CA HIS A 105 3.05 8.96 9.61
C HIS A 105 3.88 7.90 10.36
N ILE A 106 4.77 8.36 11.25
CA ILE A 106 5.72 7.51 11.97
C ILE A 106 5.07 6.33 12.72
N PRO A 107 3.86 6.47 13.26
CA PRO A 107 3.18 5.35 13.92
C PRO A 107 2.55 4.33 12.95
N MET A 108 2.31 4.71 11.70
CA MET A 108 1.72 3.84 10.67
C MET A 108 2.80 3.07 9.89
N TRP A 109 3.96 3.70 9.66
CA TRP A 109 5.03 3.13 8.83
C TRP A 109 6.04 2.25 9.61
N ALA A 110 6.01 2.27 10.94
CA ALA A 110 7.04 1.69 11.81
C ALA A 110 6.38 0.56 12.57
N THR A 111 5.93 -0.43 11.83
CA THR A 111 5.15 -1.53 12.36
C THR A 111 5.96 -2.82 12.18
N PRO A 112 5.78 -3.82 13.06
CA PRO A 112 6.56 -5.06 12.98
C PRO A 112 6.36 -5.83 11.67
N GLU A 113 5.23 -5.61 11.01
CA GLU A 113 4.87 -6.17 9.70
C GLU A 113 5.60 -5.52 8.51
N HIS A 114 6.31 -4.40 8.71
CA HIS A 114 7.08 -3.75 7.64
C HIS A 114 8.49 -4.36 7.58
N LEU A 115 8.86 -4.86 6.40
CA LEU A 115 10.22 -5.30 6.08
C LEU A 115 11.13 -4.11 5.74
N TRP A 116 10.54 -3.02 5.27
CA TRP A 116 11.27 -1.86 4.74
C TRP A 116 10.82 -0.54 5.36
N LEU A 117 11.79 0.30 5.70
CA LEU A 117 11.60 1.74 5.82
C LEU A 117 11.47 2.32 4.42
N GLN A 118 10.29 2.85 4.11
CA GLN A 118 10.03 3.54 2.85
C GLN A 118 10.50 4.98 2.94
N LEU A 119 11.46 5.32 2.09
CA LEU A 119 11.92 6.69 1.86
C LEU A 119 11.30 7.26 0.58
N PRO A 120 11.23 8.60 0.45
CA PRO A 120 10.74 9.24 -0.75
C PRO A 120 11.40 8.71 -2.02
N GLY A 121 10.58 8.43 -3.03
CA GLY A 121 11.03 7.92 -4.32
C GLY A 121 11.34 6.43 -4.36
N PHE A 122 10.52 5.61 -3.68
CA PHE A 122 10.62 4.15 -3.69
C PHE A 122 12.02 3.65 -3.31
N ARG A 123 12.65 4.33 -2.36
CA ARG A 123 13.88 3.87 -1.73
C ARG A 123 13.50 3.07 -0.50
N PHE A 124 14.01 1.85 -0.40
CA PHE A 124 13.68 0.92 0.67
C PHE A 124 14.95 0.63 1.47
N LEU A 125 14.94 0.99 2.75
CA LEU A 125 15.99 0.59 3.69
C LEU A 125 15.47 -0.55 4.56
N PRO A 126 16.25 -1.60 4.83
CA PRO A 126 15.81 -2.67 5.73
C PRO A 126 15.35 -2.10 7.08
N PHE A 127 14.13 -2.44 7.51
CA PHE A 127 13.64 -2.00 8.81
C PHE A 127 14.28 -2.88 9.90
N PRO A 128 15.01 -2.29 10.87
CA PRO A 128 15.67 -3.07 11.91
C PRO A 128 14.64 -3.59 12.91
N ARG A 129 14.17 -4.83 12.70
CA ARG A 129 13.21 -5.56 13.55
C ARG A 129 13.81 -6.04 14.88
N THR A 130 14.46 -5.14 15.61
CA THR A 130 14.97 -5.41 16.95
C THR A 130 13.83 -5.47 17.96
N ARG A 131 13.97 -6.25 19.04
CA ARG A 131 12.94 -6.34 20.09
C ARG A 131 12.59 -4.97 20.70
N LEU A 132 13.59 -4.12 20.93
CA LEU A 132 13.40 -2.77 21.44
C LEU A 132 12.67 -1.88 20.43
N GLY A 133 13.09 -1.94 19.15
CA GLY A 133 12.45 -1.23 18.06
C GLY A 133 10.98 -1.58 17.91
N ILE A 134 10.64 -2.88 17.90
CA ILE A 134 9.25 -3.35 17.82
C ILE A 134 8.43 -2.85 19.01
N ARG A 135 8.96 -2.90 20.25
CA ARG A 135 8.25 -2.40 21.43
C ARG A 135 8.00 -0.89 21.35
N LEU A 136 9.01 -0.12 20.93
CA LEU A 136 8.88 1.33 20.74
C LEU A 136 7.83 1.65 19.66
N SER A 137 7.88 0.93 18.54
CA SER A 137 6.90 1.00 17.45
C SER A 137 5.47 0.75 17.92
N VAL A 138 5.23 -0.34 18.65
CA VAL A 138 3.91 -0.66 19.21
C VAL A 138 3.45 0.43 20.17
N TRP A 139 4.33 0.90 21.06
CA TRP A 139 4.02 1.98 22.01
C TRP A 139 3.66 3.29 21.30
N LEU A 140 4.45 3.73 20.32
CA LEU A 140 4.17 4.91 19.49
C LEU A 140 2.83 4.79 18.78
N ARG A 141 2.54 3.61 18.20
CA ARG A 141 1.26 3.31 17.54
C ARG A 141 0.08 3.41 18.50
N SER A 142 0.18 2.80 19.69
CA SER A 142 -0.87 2.90 20.71
C SER A 142 -1.08 4.34 21.20
N PHE A 143 -0.02 5.14 21.29
CA PHE A 143 -0.10 6.54 21.70
C PHE A 143 -0.82 7.42 20.68
N VAL A 144 -0.58 7.20 19.38
CA VAL A 144 -1.12 8.05 18.30
C VAL A 144 -2.45 7.55 17.71
N LEU A 145 -2.67 6.23 17.68
CA LEU A 145 -3.94 5.63 17.25
C LEU A 145 -4.92 5.40 18.40
N GLY A 146 -4.51 5.72 19.64
CA GLY A 146 -5.33 5.59 20.82
C GLY A 146 -6.58 6.48 20.83
N LYS A 147 -7.41 6.31 21.86
CA LYS A 147 -8.65 7.08 22.05
C LYS A 147 -8.43 8.40 22.81
N SER A 148 -7.19 8.75 23.15
CA SER A 148 -6.89 9.96 23.93
C SER A 148 -7.25 11.23 23.13
N ARG A 149 -7.61 12.32 23.84
CA ARG A 149 -7.89 13.62 23.20
C ARG A 149 -6.71 14.11 22.36
N PHE A 150 -5.49 13.83 22.81
CA PHE A 150 -4.26 14.13 22.08
C PHE A 150 -4.16 13.35 20.76
N ALA A 151 -4.39 12.03 20.79
CA ALA A 151 -4.41 11.19 19.59
C ALA A 151 -5.46 11.65 18.57
N VAL A 152 -6.64 12.09 19.05
CA VAL A 152 -7.67 12.68 18.18
C VAL A 152 -7.19 13.99 17.55
N LEU A 153 -6.52 14.87 18.32
CA LEU A 153 -6.01 16.15 17.83
C LEU A 153 -4.91 15.95 16.78
N VAL A 154 -3.95 15.06 17.04
CA VAL A 154 -2.85 14.75 16.10
C VAL A 154 -3.39 14.28 14.75
N ARG A 155 -4.39 13.38 14.74
CA ARG A 155 -5.02 12.89 13.50
C ARG A 155 -5.80 13.97 12.73
N LYS A 156 -6.16 15.09 13.36
CA LYS A 156 -6.81 16.23 12.67
C LYS A 156 -5.81 17.19 12.02
N LEU A 157 -4.52 17.08 12.33
CA LEU A 157 -3.50 17.98 11.77
C LEU A 157 -3.40 17.80 10.25
N PRO A 158 -3.21 18.87 9.46
CA PRO A 158 -3.12 18.78 7.99
C PRO A 158 -2.00 17.86 7.49
N LEU A 159 -0.92 17.74 8.26
CA LEU A 159 0.22 16.86 7.96
C LEU A 159 -0.17 15.37 7.97
N TRP A 160 -1.21 15.03 8.73
CA TRP A 160 -1.84 13.71 8.80
C TRP A 160 -2.97 13.53 7.78
N ARG A 161 -3.35 14.58 7.06
CA ARG A 161 -4.36 14.53 5.99
C ARG A 161 -3.67 14.19 4.67
N ASN A 162 -4.32 13.33 3.89
CA ASN A 162 -3.92 12.87 2.56
C ASN A 162 -2.75 11.87 2.57
N TRP A 163 -2.75 10.96 1.60
CA TRP A 163 -1.67 10.00 1.39
C TRP A 163 -0.68 10.47 0.31
N ALA A 164 0.47 9.80 0.20
CA ALA A 164 1.42 10.05 -0.88
C ALA A 164 1.20 9.03 -2.00
N TYR A 165 0.57 9.46 -3.08
CA TYR A 165 0.35 8.64 -4.27
C TYR A 165 1.41 8.93 -5.33
N TYR A 166 1.88 7.89 -6.00
CA TYR A 166 2.89 7.99 -7.04
C TYR A 166 2.52 7.12 -8.24
N GLN A 167 2.53 7.73 -9.41
CA GLN A 167 2.54 7.01 -10.67
C GLN A 167 3.96 6.52 -10.96
N VAL A 168 4.08 5.22 -11.22
CA VAL A 168 5.34 4.52 -11.48
C VAL A 168 5.49 4.25 -12.97
N TRP A 169 6.74 4.28 -13.44
CA TRP A 169 7.14 4.03 -14.83
C TRP A 169 8.27 3.00 -14.85
N PRO A 170 8.58 2.36 -15.98
CA PRO A 170 9.63 1.36 -16.10
C PRO A 170 11.03 1.80 -15.63
N ASP A 171 11.35 3.09 -15.69
CA ASP A 171 12.70 3.62 -15.41
C ASP A 171 13.01 3.87 -13.92
N ILE A 172 12.40 3.12 -12.98
CA ILE A 172 12.58 3.26 -11.50
C ILE A 172 13.59 2.29 -10.89
#